data_AF-A0A2G4FXP9-F1
#
_entry.id   AF-A0A2G4FXP9-F1
#
_cell.length_a   1.000
_cell.length_b   1.000
_cell.length_c   1.000
_cell.angle_alpha   90.00
_cell.angle_beta   90.00
_cell.angle_gamma   90.00
#
_symmetry.space_group_name_H-M   'P 1'
#
loop_
_entity.id
_entity.type
_entity.pdbx_description
1 polymer ?
#
loop_
_entity_poly.entity_id
_entity_poly.type
_entity_poly.pdbx_seq_one_letter_code
_entity_poly.pdbx_strand_id
1 'polypeptide(L)' 'DNEWSMAEYGDQAVVWQTAVNPVIAMELIHKGIWKPEGVAGPEWFDAKPFLDLLESYGTTWKIREENI' A
#
# COMPACT_ATOMS: atom_id res chain seq x y z
N ASP A 1 4.12 -16.06 -2.04
CA ASP A 1 4.39 -14.79 -1.34
C ASP A 1 5.37 -14.99 -0.20
N ASN A 2 5.13 -15.94 0.73
CA ASN A 2 5.99 -16.19 1.89
C ASN A 2 7.44 -16.56 1.56
N GLU A 3 7.67 -17.49 0.62
CA GLU A 3 9.04 -17.88 0.25
C GLU A 3 9.84 -16.69 -0.28
N TRP A 4 9.19 -15.83 -1.07
CA TRP A 4 9.79 -14.62 -1.61
C TRP A 4 10.03 -13.56 -0.53
N SER A 5 9.02 -13.26 0.32
CA SER A 5 9.16 -12.23 1.36
C SER A 5 10.21 -12.63 2.42
N MET A 6 10.30 -13.92 2.74
CA MET A 6 11.34 -14.44 3.62
C MET A 6 12.74 -14.35 2.99
N ALA A 7 12.87 -14.56 1.67
CA ALA A 7 14.15 -14.43 0.96
C ALA A 7 14.61 -12.97 0.82
N GLU A 8 13.71 -12.05 0.49
CA GLU A 8 14.04 -10.65 0.24
C GLU A 8 14.11 -9.80 1.52
N TYR A 9 13.21 -10.04 2.47
CA TYR A 9 13.04 -9.20 3.66
C TYR A 9 13.22 -9.94 4.99
N GLY A 10 13.32 -11.28 4.98
CA GLY A 10 13.41 -12.07 6.21
C GLY A 10 12.11 -12.16 7.01
N ASP A 11 11.00 -11.67 6.45
CA ASP A 11 9.71 -11.54 7.10
C ASP A 11 8.61 -12.34 6.39
N GLN A 12 7.61 -12.77 7.16
CA GLN A 12 6.43 -13.43 6.61
C GLN A 12 5.64 -12.49 5.70
N ALA A 13 4.95 -13.05 4.69
CA ALA A 13 4.20 -12.26 3.73
C ALA A 13 3.14 -11.37 4.39
N VAL A 14 2.49 -11.83 5.47
CA VAL A 14 1.52 -11.03 6.22
C VAL A 14 2.18 -9.80 6.86
N VAL A 15 3.39 -9.95 7.39
CA VAL A 15 4.15 -8.84 7.98
C VAL A 15 4.53 -7.85 6.90
N TRP A 16 5.07 -8.34 5.78
CA TRP A 16 5.44 -7.51 4.64
C TRP A 16 4.25 -6.76 4.04
N GLN A 17 3.12 -7.45 3.80
CA GLN A 17 1.87 -6.88 3.29
C GLN A 17 1.27 -5.85 4.24
N THR A 18 1.45 -6.02 5.55
CA THR A 18 0.97 -5.04 6.54
C THR A 18 1.88 -3.82 6.59
N ALA A 19 3.18 -4.00 6.46
CA ALA A 19 4.18 -2.93 6.56
C ALA A 19 4.15 -1.98 5.34
N VAL A 20 3.83 -2.47 4.15
CA VAL A 20 3.84 -1.64 2.93
C VAL A 20 2.81 -0.51 2.98
N ASN A 21 1.64 -0.73 3.60
CA ASN A 21 0.54 0.25 3.64
C ASN A 21 0.91 1.56 4.37
N PRO A 22 1.42 1.54 5.63
CA PRO A 22 1.85 2.76 6.30
C PRO A 22 3.07 3.40 5.63
N VAL A 23 3.97 2.62 5.01
CA VAL A 23 5.11 3.16 4.25
C VAL A 23 4.63 4.01 3.08
N ILE A 24 3.69 3.50 2.28
CA ILE A 24 3.10 4.24 1.16
C ILE A 24 2.40 5.51 1.65
N ALA A 25 1.59 5.41 2.73
CA ALA A 25 0.89 6.56 3.29
C ALA A 25 1.88 7.66 3.75
N MET A 26 2.96 7.28 4.43
CA MET A 26 4.02 8.20 4.85
C MET A 26 4.73 8.83 3.65
N GLU A 27 4.99 8.08 2.59
CA GLU A 27 5.60 8.60 1.37
C GLU A 27 4.70 9.62 0.65
N LEU A 28 3.38 9.36 0.57
CA LEU A 28 2.43 10.29 -0.03
C LEU A 28 2.30 11.59 0.77
N ILE A 29 2.38 11.51 2.10
CA ILE A 29 2.42 12.68 2.98
C ILE A 29 3.75 13.45 2.76
N HIS A 30 4.87 12.74 2.73
CA HIS A 30 6.19 13.35 2.52
C HIS A 30 6.29 14.08 1.16
N LYS A 31 5.73 13.50 0.10
CA LYS A 31 5.64 14.12 -1.24
C LYS A 31 4.63 15.27 -1.32
N GLY A 32 3.85 15.51 -0.27
CA GLY A 32 2.81 16.53 -0.24
C GLY A 32 1.62 16.23 -1.16
N ILE A 33 1.44 14.96 -1.56
CA ILE A 33 0.28 14.52 -2.35
C ILE A 33 -0.92 14.38 -1.42
N TRP A 34 -0.74 13.65 -0.31
CA TRP A 34 -1.69 13.60 0.78
C TRP A 34 -1.36 14.69 1.79
N LYS A 35 -2.36 15.48 2.17
CA LYS A 35 -2.21 16.60 3.11
C LYS A 35 -3.25 16.46 4.22
N PRO A 36 -3.07 15.52 5.16
CA PRO A 36 -3.98 15.34 6.27
C PRO A 36 -4.02 16.58 7.16
N GLU A 37 -5.22 16.98 7.56
CA GLU A 37 -5.45 17.96 8.63
C GLU A 37 -6.13 17.24 9.80
N GLY A 38 -5.53 17.28 10.98
CA GLY A 38 -6.04 16.55 12.15
C GLY A 38 -5.91 15.03 12.02
N VAL A 39 -6.98 14.29 12.32
CA VAL A 39 -7.02 12.83 12.25
C VAL A 39 -7.78 12.41 10.99
N ALA A 40 -7.07 11.89 10.00
CA ALA A 40 -7.63 11.43 8.73
C ALA A 40 -7.19 9.99 8.44
N GLY A 41 -8.15 9.16 8.03
CA GLY A 41 -7.87 7.83 7.48
C GLY A 41 -7.37 7.92 6.03
N PRO A 42 -6.64 6.90 5.53
CA PRO A 42 -6.21 6.85 4.13
C PRO A 42 -7.37 6.91 3.13
N GLU A 43 -8.56 6.45 3.52
CA GLU A 43 -9.78 6.48 2.70
C GLU A 43 -10.34 7.89 2.46
N TRP A 44 -9.76 8.92 3.09
CA TRP A 44 -10.15 10.32 2.90
C TRP A 44 -9.39 10.99 1.73
N PHE A 45 -8.41 10.31 1.15
CA PHE A 45 -7.58 10.82 0.07
C PHE A 45 -7.82 10.06 -1.24
N ASP A 46 -7.33 10.62 -2.35
CA ASP A 46 -7.33 9.92 -3.63
C ASP A 46 -6.55 8.60 -3.49
N ALA A 47 -7.23 7.50 -3.85
CA ALA A 47 -6.68 6.16 -3.79
C ALA A 47 -5.67 5.90 -4.91
N LYS A 48 -5.76 6.62 -6.03
CA LYS A 48 -4.92 6.32 -7.20
C LYS A 48 -3.41 6.46 -6.92
N PRO A 49 -2.90 7.54 -6.30
CA PRO A 49 -1.49 7.65 -5.94
C PRO A 49 -1.00 6.52 -5.01
N PHE A 50 -1.86 6.00 -4.15
CA PHE A 50 -1.56 4.89 -3.27
C PHE A 50 -1.43 3.58 -4.04
N LEU A 51 -2.40 3.31 -4.92
CA LEU A 51 -2.42 2.13 -5.79
C LEU A 51 -1.25 2.10 -6.79
N ASP A 52 -0.90 3.27 -7.35
CA ASP A 52 0.24 3.43 -8.25
C ASP A 52 1.57 3.10 -7.53
N LEU A 53 1.72 3.52 -6.26
CA LEU A 53 2.89 3.17 -5.47
C LEU A 53 2.91 1.70 -5.06
N LEU A 54 1.76 1.10 -4.78
CA LEU A 54 1.63 -0.32 -4.43
C LEU A 54 2.33 -1.21 -5.48
N GLU A 55 2.07 -0.97 -6.77
CA GLU A 55 2.73 -1.66 -7.88
C GLU A 55 4.25 -1.45 -7.89
N SER A 56 4.72 -0.22 -7.59
CA SER A 56 6.15 0.08 -7.53
C SER A 56 6.90 -0.64 -6.41
N TYR A 57 6.20 -1.01 -5.31
CA TYR A 57 6.74 -1.81 -4.22
C TYR A 57 6.66 -3.33 -4.47
N GLY A 58 6.25 -3.75 -5.67
CA GLY A 58 6.21 -5.16 -6.05
C GLY A 58 4.96 -5.90 -5.61
N THR A 59 3.91 -5.20 -5.20
CA THR A 59 2.59 -5.80 -4.92
C THR A 59 1.56 -5.34 -5.95
N THR A 60 0.70 -6.25 -6.41
CA THR A 60 -0.29 -5.96 -7.45
C THR A 60 -1.69 -5.92 -6.86
N TRP A 61 -2.56 -5.08 -7.42
CA TRP A 61 -3.97 -5.01 -7.07
C TRP A 61 -4.83 -5.28 -8.32
N LYS A 62 -6.05 -5.76 -8.12
CA LYS A 62 -6.99 -6.02 -9.21
C LYS A 62 -8.43 -5.86 -8.72
N ILE A 63 -9.29 -5.38 -9.61
CA ILE A 63 -10.74 -5.43 -9.43
C ILE A 63 -11.25 -6.67 -10.17
N ARG A 64 -12.05 -7.49 -9.49
CA ARG A 64 -12.79 -8.59 -10.12
C ARG A 64 -14.25 -8.20 -10.20
N GLU A 65 -14.79 -8.17 -11.41
CA GLU A 65 -16.24 -8.06 -11.62
C GLU A 65 -16.86 -9.46 -11.50
N GLU A 66 -17.97 -9.56 -10.77
CA GLU A 66 -18.78 -10.76 -10.67
C GLU A 66 -20.19 -10.45 -11.18
N ASN A 67 -20.66 -11.23 -12.14
CA ASN A 67 -22.07 -11.21 -12.53
C ASN A 67 -22.85 -12.07 -11.55
N ILE A 68 -23.88 -11.49 -10.93
CA ILE A 68 -24.85 -12.20 -10.06
C ILE A 68 -25.82 -13.00 -10.94
#